data_AF-A0A0P0D0W6-F1
#
_entry.id   AF-A0A0P0D0W6-F1
#
_cell.length_a   1.000
_cell.length_b   1.000
_cell.length_c   1.000
_cell.angle_alpha   90.00
_cell.angle_beta   90.00
_cell.angle_gamma   90.00
#
_symmetry.space_group_name_H-M   'P 1'
#
loop_
_entity.id
_entity.type
_entity.pdbx_description
1 polymer ?
#
loop_
_entity_poly.entity_id
_entity_poly.type
_entity_poly.pdbx_seq_one_letter_code
_entity_poly.pdbx_strand_id
1 'polypeptide(L)'
;GHITWTPPAIFKSYCEIIVTHFPFDEQNCSMKLGTWTYDGSVVAINPESDQPDLSNFMESGEWVIKESRGWKHRVLYACCPSTPYLDITYHFVMQRLPLYFIVNVII
;
A
#
# COMPACT_ATOMS: atom_id res chain seq x y z
N GLY A 1 20.59 -10.07 21.58
CA GLY A 1 20.62 -10.45 20.16
C GLY A 1 19.28 -10.27 19.46
N HIS A 2 18.43 -9.33 19.89
CA HIS A 2 17.26 -8.88 19.13
C HIS A 2 17.65 -7.59 18.42
N ILE A 3 17.42 -7.52 17.11
CA ILE A 3 17.82 -6.38 16.28
C ILE A 3 16.54 -5.70 15.80
N THR A 4 16.43 -4.40 16.06
CA THR A 4 15.35 -3.56 15.53
C THR A 4 15.96 -2.60 14.51
N TRP A 5 15.38 -2.54 13.31
CA TRP A 5 15.87 -1.71 12.23
C TRP A 5 14.69 -1.07 11.48
N THR A 6 14.59 0.26 11.55
CA THR A 6 13.48 1.05 11.00
C THR A 6 14.01 2.20 10.12
N PRO A 7 14.53 1.90 8.92
CA PRO A 7 15.06 2.93 8.03
C PRO A 7 13.92 3.76 7.40
N PRO A 8 14.10 5.07 7.18
CA PRO A 8 13.18 5.86 6.38
C PRO A 8 13.33 5.51 4.89
N ALA A 9 12.21 5.46 4.16
CA ALA A 9 12.19 5.21 2.73
C ALA A 9 11.09 6.02 2.02
N ILE A 10 11.37 6.44 0.78
CA ILE A 10 10.39 7.04 -0.11
C ILE A 10 10.00 5.98 -1.15
N PHE A 11 8.77 5.50 -1.08
CA PHE A 11 8.25 4.52 -2.03
C PHE A 11 7.50 5.21 -3.17
N LYS A 12 7.83 4.85 -4.41
CA LYS A 12 7.06 5.19 -5.60
C LYS A 12 6.35 3.93 -6.09
N SER A 13 5.09 3.77 -5.70
CA SER A 13 4.25 2.66 -6.15
C SER A 13 3.50 3.01 -7.43
N TYR A 14 3.21 2.00 -8.22
CA TYR A 14 2.23 2.11 -9.29
C TYR A 14 0.83 1.92 -8.70
N CYS A 15 -0.09 2.80 -9.08
CA CYS A 15 -1.51 2.72 -8.72
C CYS A 15 -2.34 3.00 -9.96
N GLU A 16 -3.32 2.15 -10.23
CA GLU A 16 -4.30 2.39 -11.28
C GLU A 16 -5.29 3.45 -10.79
N ILE A 17 -5.31 4.59 -11.48
CA ILE A 17 -6.17 5.72 -11.12
C ILE A 17 -7.42 5.73 -12.00
N ILE A 18 -8.58 5.58 -11.37
CA ILE A 18 -9.88 5.54 -12.04
C ILE A 18 -10.56 6.90 -11.90
N VAL A 19 -10.69 7.63 -13.01
CA VAL A 19 -11.19 9.04 -13.02
C VAL A 19 -12.65 9.17 -13.46
N THR A 20 -13.43 8.09 -13.44
CA THR A 20 -14.82 8.06 -13.93
C THR A 20 -15.74 9.06 -13.20
N HIS A 21 -15.48 9.34 -11.93
CA HIS A 21 -16.32 10.21 -11.08
C HIS A 21 -15.59 11.47 -10.61
N PHE A 22 -14.58 11.92 -11.35
CA PHE A 22 -13.81 13.12 -10.99
C PHE A 22 -14.72 14.34 -10.75
N PRO A 23 -14.51 15.14 -9.68
CA PRO A 23 -13.48 15.06 -8.63
C PRO A 23 -13.92 14.28 -7.37
N PHE A 24 -15.01 13.52 -7.43
CA PHE A 24 -15.57 12.72 -6.34
C PHE A 24 -15.09 11.26 -6.38
N ASP A 25 -13.90 11.04 -6.94
CA ASP A 25 -13.30 9.73 -7.12
C ASP A 25 -12.67 9.18 -5.84
N GLU A 26 -12.75 7.85 -5.69
CA GLU A 26 -12.05 7.07 -4.68
C GLU A 26 -11.01 6.19 -5.39
N GLN A 27 -9.82 6.09 -4.81
CA GLN A 27 -8.70 5.32 -5.34
C GLN A 27 -8.30 4.25 -4.33
N ASN A 28 -7.97 3.05 -4.83
CA ASN A 28 -7.46 1.94 -4.04
C ASN A 28 -6.05 1.60 -4.50
N CYS A 29 -5.06 2.21 -3.85
CA CYS A 29 -3.66 2.02 -4.21
C CYS A 29 -3.03 0.92 -3.36
N SER A 30 -2.25 0.05 -4.01
CA SER A 30 -1.56 -1.06 -3.36
C SER A 30 -0.05 -0.87 -3.34
N MET A 31 0.60 -1.31 -2.26
CA MET A 31 2.04 -1.43 -2.13
C MET A 31 2.39 -2.86 -1.72
N LYS A 32 3.13 -3.57 -2.58
CA LYS A 32 3.57 -4.94 -2.35
C LYS A 32 5.01 -4.97 -1.88
N LEU A 33 5.24 -5.48 -0.68
CA LEU A 33 6.56 -5.64 -0.06
C LEU A 33 6.86 -7.13 0.11
N GLY A 34 8.08 -7.54 -0.21
CA GLY A 34 8.47 -8.94 -0.12
C GLY A 34 9.98 -9.11 -0.23
N THR A 35 10.46 -10.30 0.08
CA THR A 35 11.84 -10.67 -0.20
C THR A 35 12.01 -10.91 -1.70
N TRP A 36 13.09 -10.38 -2.27
CA TRP A 36 13.35 -10.54 -3.70
C TRP A 36 13.98 -11.90 -4.03
N THR A 37 15.05 -12.28 -3.33
CA THR A 37 15.86 -13.46 -3.65
C THR A 37 15.50 -14.71 -2.87
N TYR A 38 14.92 -14.54 -1.68
CA TYR A 38 14.65 -15.64 -0.75
C TYR A 38 13.18 -16.02 -0.75
N ASP A 39 12.90 -17.31 -0.75
CA ASP A 39 11.55 -17.85 -0.56
C ASP A 39 11.19 -17.93 0.94
N GLY A 40 9.93 -18.28 1.21
CA GLY A 40 9.37 -18.32 2.57
C GLY A 40 9.91 -19.42 3.49
N SER A 41 10.67 -20.38 2.96
CA SER A 41 11.36 -21.40 3.78
C SER A 41 12.66 -20.87 4.37
N VAL A 42 13.32 -19.93 3.69
CA VAL A 42 14.56 -19.30 4.14
C VAL A 42 14.28 -18.04 4.94
N VAL A 43 13.42 -17.16 4.42
CA VAL A 43 13.07 -15.89 5.08
C VAL A 43 11.55 -15.75 5.17
N ALA A 44 11.05 -15.81 6.40
CA ALA A 44 9.64 -15.59 6.68
C ALA A 44 9.39 -14.14 7.10
N ILE A 45 8.65 -13.40 6.27
CA ILE A 45 8.14 -12.06 6.63
C ILE A 45 6.74 -12.18 7.24
N ASN A 46 6.47 -11.38 8.26
CA ASN A 46 5.16 -11.25 8.90
C ASN A 46 4.86 -9.76 9.11
N PRO A 47 3.62 -9.31 8.85
CA PRO A 47 3.23 -7.95 9.20
C PRO A 47 3.23 -7.80 10.73
N GLU A 48 3.64 -6.63 11.22
CA GLU A 48 3.58 -6.30 12.64
C GLU A 48 2.13 -6.11 13.12
N SER A 49 1.28 -5.56 12.24
CA SER A 49 -0.14 -5.33 12.46
C SER A 49 -0.90 -5.48 11.14
N ASP A 50 -2.19 -5.78 11.24
CA ASP A 50 -3.11 -5.84 10.09
C ASP A 50 -3.31 -4.46 9.44
N GLN A 51 -3.03 -3.38 10.17
CA GLN A 51 -3.14 -2.01 9.68
C GLN A 51 -1.77 -1.32 9.77
N PRO A 52 -1.40 -0.50 8.76
CA PRO A 52 -0.21 0.33 8.87
C PRO A 52 -0.41 1.39 9.96
N ASP A 53 0.67 1.73 10.67
CA ASP A 53 0.65 2.79 11.67
C ASP A 53 0.52 4.17 10.99
N LEU A 54 -0.55 4.89 11.29
CA LEU A 54 -0.83 6.23 10.82
C LEU A 54 -0.76 7.28 11.94
N SER A 55 -0.25 6.92 13.12
CA SER A 55 -0.17 7.83 14.29
C SER A 55 0.61 9.12 14.01
N ASN A 56 1.64 9.05 13.17
CA ASN A 56 2.46 10.19 12.72
C ASN A 56 2.21 10.56 11.25
N PHE A 57 1.04 10.20 10.71
CA PHE A 57 0.68 10.54 9.33
C PHE A 57 0.46 12.05 9.18
N MET A 58 1.06 12.64 8.14
CA MET A 58 0.82 14.03 7.78
C MET A 58 -0.37 14.11 6.82
N GLU A 59 -1.42 14.82 7.21
CA GLU A 59 -2.62 14.99 6.39
C GLU A 59 -2.31 15.64 5.03
N SER A 60 -2.96 15.14 3.99
CA SER A 60 -2.87 15.71 2.64
C SER A 60 -4.00 16.72 2.41
N GLY A 61 -3.69 17.85 1.78
CA GLY A 61 -4.70 18.85 1.39
C GLY A 61 -5.57 18.43 0.20
N GLU A 62 -5.24 17.33 -0.47
CA GLU A 62 -5.95 16.85 -1.66
C GLU A 62 -6.66 15.50 -1.46
N TRP A 63 -6.19 14.70 -0.49
CA TRP A 63 -6.63 13.32 -0.31
C TRP A 63 -6.86 12.98 1.15
N VAL A 64 -7.92 12.23 1.41
CA VAL A 64 -8.23 11.68 2.73
C VAL A 64 -8.11 10.16 2.68
N ILE A 65 -7.34 9.57 3.59
CA ILE A 65 -7.28 8.11 3.75
C ILE A 65 -8.56 7.66 4.45
N LYS A 66 -9.34 6.82 3.79
CA LYS A 66 -10.59 6.23 4.29
C LYS A 66 -10.34 4.92 5.02
N GLU A 67 -9.52 4.07 4.43
CA GLU A 67 -9.17 2.76 4.96
C GLU A 67 -7.73 2.43 4.58
N SER A 68 -7.01 1.77 5.48
CA SER A 68 -5.70 1.21 5.21
C SER A 68 -5.60 -0.19 5.82
N ARG A 69 -5.10 -1.16 5.04
CA ARG A 69 -5.03 -2.55 5.50
C ARG A 69 -3.92 -3.33 4.80
N GLY A 70 -3.20 -4.14 5.57
CA GLY A 70 -2.17 -5.06 5.10
C GLY A 70 -2.65 -6.50 5.09
N TRP A 71 -2.27 -7.24 4.06
CA TRP A 71 -2.53 -8.67 3.94
C TRP A 71 -1.26 -9.43 3.60
N LYS A 72 -1.02 -10.54 4.29
CA LYS A 72 0.07 -11.46 3.98
C LYS A 72 -0.39 -12.48 2.94
N HIS A 73 0.36 -12.61 1.87
CA HIS A 73 0.12 -13.61 0.83
C HIS A 73 1.24 -14.65 0.79
N ARG A 74 0.86 -15.86 0.34
CA ARG A 74 1.78 -16.91 -0.05
C ARG A 74 1.57 -17.18 -1.53
N VAL A 75 2.56 -16.85 -2.36
CA VAL A 75 2.45 -16.93 -3.82
C VAL A 75 3.42 -17.98 -4.33
N LEU A 76 2.90 -18.92 -5.11
CA LEU A 76 3.71 -19.86 -5.89
C LEU A 76 3.85 -19.30 -7.30
N TYR A 77 5.09 -19.10 -7.75
CA TYR A 77 5.36 -18.62 -9.11
C TYR A 77 5.62 -19.79 -10.05
N ALA A 78 5.30 -19.60 -11.34
CA ALA A 78 5.50 -20.63 -12.35
C ALA A 78 6.96 -21.08 -12.51
N CYS A 79 7.93 -20.21 -12.18
CA CYS A 79 9.35 -20.56 -12.17
C CYS A 79 9.72 -21.54 -11.03
N CYS A 80 8.99 -21.51 -9.91
CA CYS A 80 9.32 -22.25 -8.68
C CYS A 80 8.02 -22.80 -8.04
N PRO A 81 7.47 -23.93 -8.53
CA PRO A 81 6.19 -24.46 -8.07
C PRO A 81 6.26 -25.14 -6.69
N SER A 82 7.45 -25.44 -6.18
CA SER A 82 7.66 -26.15 -4.92
C SER A 82 7.83 -25.22 -3.71
N THR A 83 8.21 -23.95 -3.93
CA THR A 83 8.55 -23.02 -2.84
C THR A 83 7.72 -21.73 -2.92
N PRO A 84 6.93 -21.41 -1.89
CA PRO A 84 6.13 -20.19 -1.88
C PRO A 84 6.99 -18.98 -1.52
N TYR A 85 6.81 -17.90 -2.27
CA TYR A 85 7.30 -16.58 -1.92
C TYR A 85 6.26 -15.88 -1.05
N LEU A 86 6.76 -15.13 -0.06
CA LEU A 86 5.92 -14.39 0.87
C LEU A 86 5.94 -12.92 0.52
N ASP A 87 4.77 -12.31 0.50
CA ASP A 87 4.61 -10.87 0.35
C ASP A 87 3.58 -10.33 1.34
N ILE A 88 3.72 -9.04 1.64
CA ILE A 88 2.75 -8.26 2.39
C ILE A 88 2.30 -7.16 1.44
N THR A 89 0.99 -7.12 1.15
CA THR A 89 0.41 -6.07 0.31
C THR A 89 -0.45 -5.16 1.17
N TYR A 90 -0.07 -3.89 1.23
CA TYR A 90 -0.82 -2.83 1.88
C TYR A 90 -1.72 -2.14 0.87
N HIS A 91 -3.00 -2.03 1.19
CA HIS A 91 -3.98 -1.24 0.45
C HIS A 91 -4.26 0.05 1.19
N PHE A 92 -4.32 1.15 0.44
CA PHE A 92 -4.69 2.46 0.90
C PHE A 92 -5.88 2.92 0.05
N VAL A 93 -7.06 2.96 0.68
CA VAL A 93 -8.26 3.53 0.09
C VAL A 93 -8.27 5.01 0.42
N MET A 94 -8.19 5.84 -0.61
CA MET A 94 -8.06 7.29 -0.50
C MET A 94 -9.12 7.99 -1.35
N GLN A 95 -9.75 9.00 -0.76
CA GLN A 95 -10.80 9.79 -1.38
C GLN A 95 -10.28 11.20 -1.67
N ARG A 96 -10.54 11.72 -2.87
CA ARG A 96 -10.16 13.09 -3.24
C ARG A 96 -11.03 14.11 -2.51
N LEU A 97 -10.41 15.21 -2.07
CA LEU A 97 -11.13 16.40 -1.60
C LEU A 97 -11.58 17.25 -2.80
N PRO A 98 -12.89 17.37 -3.07
CA PRO A 98 -13.36 17.93 -4.34
C PRO A 98 -13.41 19.47 -4.36
N LEU A 99 -13.29 20.14 -3.21
CA LEU A 99 -13.55 21.58 -3.05
C LEU A 99 -12.74 22.43 -4.04
N TYR A 100 -11.45 22.14 -4.19
CA TYR A 100 -10.58 22.88 -5.11
C TYR A 100 -11.04 22.77 -6.57
N PHE A 101 -11.41 21.57 -7.01
CA PHE A 101 -11.82 21.31 -8.38
C PHE A 101 -13.22 21.84 -8.68
N ILE A 102 -14.12 21.81 -7.70
CA ILE A 102 -15.46 22.42 -7.84
C ILE A 102 -15.33 23.92 -8.10
N VAL A 103 -14.52 24.64 -7.30
CA VAL A 103 -14.42 26.10 -7.39
C VAL A 103 -13.65 26.58 -8.63
N ASN A 104 -12.60 25.86 -9.06
CA ASN A 104 -11.70 26.35 -10.11
C ASN A 104 -11.90 25.72 -11.48
N VAL A 105 -12.61 24.59 -11.59
CA VAL A 105 -12.74 23.84 -12.86
C VAL A 105 -14.19 23.66 -13.30
N ILE A 106 -15.13 23.42 -12.38
CA ILE A 106 -16.53 23.11 -12.72
C ILE A 106 -17.38 24.39 -12.85
N ILE A 107 -17.21 25.35 -11.94
CA ILE A 107 -17.91 26.64 -11.94
C ILE A 107 -17.20 27.59 -12.91
#